data_AF-A0A918DUH2-F1
#
_entry.id   AF-A0A918DUH2-F1
#
_cell.length_a   1.000
_cell.length_b   1.000
_cell.length_c   1.000
_cell.angle_alpha   90.00
_cell.angle_beta   90.00
_cell.angle_gamma   90.00
#
_symmetry.space_group_name_H-M   'P 1'
#
loop_
_entity.id
_entity.type
_entity.pdbx_description
1 polymer ?
#
loop_
_entity_poly.entity_id
_entity_poly.type
_entity_poly.pdbx_seq_one_letter_code
_entity_poly.pdbx_strand_id
1 'polypeptide(L)'
;MQRDLPAFAEARGSRLADLFVEAQWQQLKAWQEVVTHCHAKNVRHVVMSSPEHLHQVPISAEIMKDEVEREIGGTLWLAKRCEATATSWQEASRGQ
;
A
#
# COMPACT_ATOMS: atom_id res chain seq x y z
N MET A 1 0.13 9.40 5.73
CA MET A 1 0.25 7.93 5.70
C MET A 1 -1.05 7.26 5.30
N GLN A 2 -2.12 7.25 6.12
CA GLN A 2 -3.37 6.57 5.74
C GLN A 2 -4.13 7.21 4.55
N ARG A 3 -3.99 8.53 4.35
CA ARG A 3 -4.62 9.26 3.23
C ARG A 3 -3.97 9.01 1.86
N ASP A 4 -2.78 8.44 1.82
CA ASP A 4 -2.01 8.29 0.58
C ASP A 4 -2.40 7.03 -0.21
N LEU A 5 -2.87 5.97 0.48
CA LEU A 5 -3.29 4.71 -0.15
C LEU A 5 -4.59 4.83 -0.96
N PRO A 6 -5.67 5.49 -0.47
CA PRO A 6 -6.88 5.68 -1.25
C PRO A 6 -6.63 6.53 -2.51
N ALA A 7 -5.86 7.61 -2.38
CA ALA A 7 -5.50 8.47 -3.50
C ALA A 7 -4.68 7.73 -4.58
N PHE A 8 -3.77 6.84 -4.17
CA PHE A 8 -3.04 5.98 -5.10
C PHE A 8 -3.95 5.00 -5.85
N ALA A 9 -4.93 4.42 -5.17
CA ALA A 9 -5.91 3.52 -5.79
C ALA A 9 -6.81 4.27 -6.80
N GLU A 10 -7.31 5.44 -6.41
CA GLU A 10 -8.15 6.28 -7.27
C GLU A 10 -7.43 6.74 -8.53
N ALA A 11 -6.15 7.14 -8.41
CA ALA A 11 -5.32 7.52 -9.56
C ALA A 11 -5.14 6.38 -10.60
N ARG A 12 -5.39 5.13 -10.21
CA ARG A 12 -5.34 3.95 -11.09
C ARG A 12 -6.71 3.44 -11.53
N GLY A 13 -7.77 4.20 -11.25
CA GLY A 13 -9.15 3.82 -11.59
C GLY A 13 -9.74 2.75 -10.67
N SER A 14 -9.09 2.47 -9.54
CA SER A 14 -9.57 1.53 -8.53
C SER A 14 -10.29 2.26 -7.40
N ARG A 15 -11.32 1.63 -6.83
CA ARG A 15 -11.99 2.11 -5.62
C ARG A 15 -11.49 1.33 -4.41
N LEU A 16 -11.20 2.03 -3.31
CA LEU A 16 -10.82 1.38 -2.06
C LEU A 16 -11.94 0.45 -1.58
N ALA A 17 -11.63 -0.84 -1.43
CA ALA A 17 -12.56 -1.83 -0.90
C ALA A 17 -12.57 -1.86 0.63
N ASP A 18 -11.38 -1.91 1.23
CA ASP A 18 -11.18 -1.93 2.69
C ASP A 18 -9.76 -1.47 3.05
N LEU A 19 -9.51 -1.20 4.33
CA LEU A 19 -8.21 -0.82 4.87
C LEU A 19 -7.85 -1.67 6.09
N PHE A 20 -6.72 -2.35 5.99
CA PHE A 20 -6.16 -3.14 7.08
C PHE A 20 -5.02 -2.36 7.75
N VAL A 21 -5.06 -2.25 9.07
CA VAL A 21 -4.00 -1.64 9.88
C VAL A 21 -3.46 -2.71 10.82
N GLU A 22 -2.18 -3.05 10.65
CA GLU A 22 -1.52 -4.04 11.50
C GLU A 22 -1.29 -3.47 12.91
N ALA A 23 -1.74 -4.19 13.93
CA ALA A 23 -1.20 -4.03 15.27
C ALA A 23 0.15 -4.79 15.35
N GLN A 24 1.13 -4.22 16.06
CA GLN A 24 2.47 -4.81 16.16
C GLN A 24 2.39 -6.31 16.54
N TRP A 25 3.20 -7.14 15.86
CA TRP A 25 3.40 -8.58 16.12
C TRP A 25 2.25 -9.50 15.68
N GLN A 26 1.35 -9.03 14.81
CA GLN A 26 0.27 -9.83 14.20
C GLN A 26 0.36 -9.89 12.66
N GLN A 27 1.55 -9.64 12.11
CA GLN A 27 1.81 -9.49 10.68
C GLN A 27 1.31 -10.68 9.83
N LEU A 28 1.62 -11.91 10.26
CA LEU A 28 1.14 -13.14 9.61
C LEU A 28 -0.39 -13.28 9.63
N LYS A 29 -1.02 -12.91 10.75
CA LYS A 29 -2.47 -12.98 10.92
C LYS A 29 -3.18 -11.92 10.06
N ALA A 30 -2.64 -10.71 10.02
CA ALA A 30 -3.14 -9.63 9.18
C ALA A 30 -3.13 -10.03 7.70
N TRP A 31 -2.09 -10.73 7.23
CA TRP A 31 -2.05 -11.21 5.85
C TRP A 31 -3.10 -12.27 5.54
N GLN A 32 -3.30 -13.26 6.42
CA GLN A 32 -4.37 -14.24 6.24
C GLN A 32 -5.75 -13.58 6.15
N GLU A 33 -6.00 -12.55 6.95
CA GLU A 33 -7.24 -11.78 6.89
C GLU A 33 -7.37 -11.01 5.57
N VAL A 34 -6.30 -10.37 5.10
CA VAL A 34 -6.27 -9.67 3.80
C VAL A 34 -6.57 -10.63 2.65
N VAL A 35 -5.90 -11.79 2.60
CA VAL A 35 -6.11 -12.77 1.53
C VAL A 35 -7.55 -13.31 1.56
N THR A 36 -8.04 -13.68 2.74
CA THR A 36 -9.43 -14.14 2.92
C THR A 36 -10.42 -13.07 2.42
N HIS A 37 -10.17 -11.81 2.74
CA HIS A 37 -11.00 -10.69 2.28
C HIS A 37 -10.93 -10.50 0.77
N CYS A 38 -9.73 -10.60 0.17
CA CYS A 38 -9.52 -10.55 -1.26
C CYS A 38 -10.36 -11.59 -2.00
N HIS A 39 -10.36 -12.83 -1.54
CA HIS A 39 -11.21 -13.88 -2.11
C HIS A 39 -12.70 -13.58 -1.92
N ALA A 40 -13.12 -13.21 -0.71
CA ALA A 40 -14.53 -12.97 -0.40
C ALA A 40 -15.14 -11.79 -1.19
N LYS A 41 -14.33 -10.77 -1.49
CA LYS A 41 -14.77 -9.55 -2.19
C LYS A 41 -14.33 -9.49 -3.66
N ASN A 42 -13.69 -10.53 -4.18
CA ASN A 42 -13.08 -10.56 -5.51
C ASN A 42 -12.14 -9.36 -5.77
N VAL A 43 -11.35 -8.99 -4.76
CA VAL A 43 -10.35 -7.93 -4.84
C VAL A 43 -9.02 -8.54 -5.24
N ARG A 44 -8.44 -8.06 -6.35
CA ARG A 44 -7.18 -8.58 -6.92
C ARG A 44 -6.01 -7.61 -6.80
N HIS A 45 -6.23 -6.46 -6.20
CA HIS A 45 -5.19 -5.44 -6.06
C HIS A 45 -5.11 -4.99 -4.60
N VAL A 46 -3.93 -5.18 -4.00
CA VAL A 46 -3.63 -4.78 -2.63
C VAL A 46 -2.55 -3.72 -2.67
N VAL A 47 -2.70 -2.66 -1.90
CA VAL A 47 -1.71 -1.58 -1.82
C VAL A 47 -1.14 -1.51 -0.41
N MET A 48 0.19 -1.45 -0.29
CA MET A 48 0.90 -1.29 0.99
C MET A 48 1.85 -0.10 0.96
N SER A 49 2.18 0.43 2.13
CA SER A 49 3.10 1.56 2.31
C SER A 49 4.57 1.18 2.37
N SER A 50 4.88 -0.06 2.77
CA SER A 50 6.25 -0.56 2.95
C SER A 50 6.31 -2.07 2.72
N PRO A 51 7.35 -2.61 2.06
CA PRO A 51 7.57 -4.06 1.99
C PRO A 51 7.84 -4.69 3.36
N GLU A 52 8.19 -3.88 4.37
CA GLU A 52 8.39 -4.33 5.75
C GLU A 52 7.11 -4.89 6.38
N HIS A 53 5.94 -4.58 5.80
CA HIS A 53 4.68 -5.22 6.16
C HIS A 53 4.63 -6.68 5.73
N LEU A 54 5.42 -7.13 4.76
CA LEU A 54 5.54 -8.56 4.43
C LEU A 54 6.60 -9.22 5.32
N HIS A 55 7.81 -8.68 5.33
CA HIS A 55 8.91 -9.19 6.14
C HIS A 55 10.00 -8.12 6.32
N GLN A 56 10.75 -8.17 7.43
CA GLN A 56 11.85 -7.22 7.67
C GLN A 56 13.11 -7.49 6.84
N VAL A 57 13.31 -8.75 6.43
CA VAL A 57 14.39 -9.16 5.51
C VAL A 57 13.92 -8.94 4.07
N PRO A 58 14.60 -8.12 3.24
CA PRO A 58 14.14 -7.75 1.90
C PRO A 58 13.86 -8.92 0.96
N ILE A 59 14.78 -9.89 0.89
CA ILE A 59 14.64 -11.07 0.03
C ILE A 59 13.41 -11.89 0.44
N SER A 60 13.17 -12.04 1.74
CA SER A 60 11.98 -12.74 2.24
C SER A 60 10.70 -11.95 1.96
N ALA A 61 10.76 -10.62 1.99
CA ALA A 61 9.61 -9.78 1.63
C ALA A 61 9.25 -9.94 0.15
N GLU A 62 10.25 -10.05 -0.74
CA GLU A 62 10.01 -10.34 -2.16
C GLU A 62 9.41 -11.73 -2.38
N ILE A 63 9.93 -12.76 -1.71
CA ILE A 63 9.37 -14.12 -1.78
C ILE A 63 7.91 -14.14 -1.29
N MET A 64 7.63 -13.50 -0.15
CA MET A 64 6.28 -13.42 0.40
C MET A 64 5.35 -12.61 -0.51
N LYS A 65 5.86 -11.56 -1.17
CA LYS A 65 5.08 -10.80 -2.15
C LYS A 65 4.62 -11.71 -3.29
N ASP A 66 5.53 -12.49 -3.88
CA ASP A 66 5.22 -13.38 -4.98
C ASP A 66 4.20 -14.46 -4.56
N GLU A 67 4.34 -14.99 -3.34
CA GLU A 67 3.38 -15.95 -2.79
C GLU A 67 1.98 -15.35 -2.62
N VAL A 68 1.89 -14.15 -2.04
CA VAL A 68 0.61 -13.44 -1.86
C VAL A 68 -0.01 -13.08 -3.21
N GLU A 69 0.77 -12.58 -4.19
CA GLU A 69 0.27 -12.26 -5.53
C GLU A 69 -0.32 -13.50 -6.23
N ARG A 70 0.32 -14.66 -6.06
CA ARG A 70 -0.19 -15.94 -6.56
C ARG A 70 -1.47 -16.36 -5.85
N GLU A 71 -1.54 -16.20 -4.53
CA GLU A 71 -2.70 -16.61 -3.73
C GLU A 71 -3.93 -15.77 -4.06
N ILE A 72 -3.81 -14.44 -4.12
CA ILE A 72 -4.92 -13.55 -4.48
C ILE A 72 -5.23 -13.53 -5.99
N GLY A 73 -4.37 -14.14 -6.82
CA GLY A 73 -4.48 -14.12 -8.28
C GLY A 73 -4.42 -12.70 -8.85
N GLY A 74 -3.53 -11.88 -8.31
CA GLY A 74 -3.58 -10.43 -8.42
C GLY A 74 -2.22 -9.77 -8.31
N THR A 75 -2.22 -8.49 -7.93
CA THR A 75 -0.98 -7.69 -7.83
C THR A 75 -0.93 -6.92 -6.53
N LEU A 76 0.25 -6.93 -5.93
CA LEU A 76 0.55 -6.20 -4.72
C LEU A 76 1.39 -4.97 -5.10
N TRP A 77 0.81 -3.79 -4.85
CA TRP A 77 1.44 -2.51 -5.15
C TRP A 77 2.07 -1.90 -3.91
N LEU A 78 3.33 -1.52 -4.05
CA LEU A 78 3.95 -0.61 -3.11
C LEU A 78 3.58 0.81 -3.51
N ALA A 79 2.85 1.50 -2.62
CA ALA A 79 2.69 2.94 -2.77
C ALA A 79 4.08 3.57 -2.65
N LYS A 80 4.64 4.05 -3.77
CA LYS A 80 5.77 4.97 -3.72
C LYS A 80 5.34 6.09 -2.77
N ARG A 81 6.18 6.44 -1.78
CA ARG A 81 5.98 7.70 -1.07
C ARG A 81 5.79 8.75 -2.14
N CYS A 82 4.59 9.31 -2.20
CA CYS A 82 4.44 10.61 -2.82
C CYS A 82 5.21 11.49 -1.85
N GLU A 83 6.52 11.70 -2.10
CA GLU A 83 7.21 12.84 -1.54
C GLU A 83 6.32 14.00 -1.93
N ALA A 84 5.57 14.52 -0.96
CA ALA A 84 4.86 15.76 -1.14
C ALA A 84 5.96 16.72 -1.56
N THR A 85 6.03 17.01 -2.86
CA THR A 85 6.75 18.15 -3.37
C THR A 85 6.10 19.31 -2.66
N ALA A 86 6.71 19.71 -1.55
CA ALA A 86 6.53 21.02 -0.97
C ALA A 86 7.05 21.98 -2.03
N THR A 87 6.21 22.26 -3.04
CA THR A 87 6.41 23.38 -3.92
C THR A 87 6.22 24.60 -3.04
N SER A 88 7.34 25.08 -2.52
CA SER A 88 7.48 26.38 -1.87
C SER A 88 7.13 27.45 -2.90
N TRP A 89 5.84 27.75 -3.05
CA TRP A 89 5.36 28.98 -3.67
C TRP A 89 5.39 30.10 -2.62
N GLN A 90 6.60 30.48 -2.22
CA GLN A 90 6.96 31.82 -1.76
C GLN A 90 8.35 31.99 -2.40
N GLU A 91 8.55 32.81 -3.41
CA GLU A 91 8.48 34.27 -3.32
C GLU A 91 7.93 34.88 -4.62
N ALA A 92 6.67 35.29 -4.58
CA ALA A 92 6.26 36.51 -5.27
C ALA A 92 6.38 37.66 -4.27
N SER A 93 6.90 38.79 -4.74
CA SER A 93 6.80 40.12 -4.13
C SER A 93 7.85 40.51 -3.07
N ARG A 94 9.08 40.75 -3.53
CA ARG A 94 9.87 41.90 -3.03
C ARG A 94 10.38 42.74 -4.19
N GLY A 95 9.44 43.46 -4.82
CA GLY A 95 9.77 44.74 -5.42
C GLY A 95 9.60 45.80 -4.33
N GLN A 96 10.69 46.45 -3.96
CA GLN A 96 10.79 47.86 -3.56
C GLN A 96 12.23 48.30 -3.79
#